data_AF-A0A1G5RDZ3-F1
#
_entry.id   AF-A0A1G5RDZ3-F1
#
_cell.length_a   1.000
_cell.length_b   1.000
_cell.length_c   1.000
_cell.angle_alpha   90.00
_cell.angle_beta   90.00
_cell.angle_gamma   90.00
#
_symmetry.space_group_name_H-M   'P 1'
#
loop_
_entity.id
_entity.type
_entity.pdbx_description
1 polymer ?
#
loop_
_entity_poly.entity_id
_entity_poly.type
_entity_poly.pdbx_seq_one_letter_code
_entity_poly.pdbx_strand_id
1 'polypeptide(L)'
;MKAQDLKKNNELESPFAFPNEDSAPSEGDLWFLPAPIEEGADTLPPGPRAEQPLAQNSAAWAQAEAGQAAHLARVAGRFGALDDRLQRGPNGWRHRLALMEVAELSWYVGPRISPDRLALWLALRLSAAQDTPQTLARMGWAVRRLTAGAGPLEDLATFLDRRDPEDAVTAGETFAGRAQAWRKAMAAGADLHPITQACMGFHLWRLAGLGPKGDSVEAAVTAVRIAASEGRGALFTPLMLGGADALRATGAPPVRLTRWLDSMEQAVLSAMRHLEELEAWEMRAEQTLKRTSGRTPPALRDVFVEWPLVSAPMAQTLTGSSRAAVQRNLNRMEAVGLIREVTGQGRFRMWTARV
;
A
#
# COMPACT_ATOMS: atom_id res chain seq x y z
N MET A 1 13.67 31.18 -78.78
CA MET A 1 12.69 30.61 -79.72
C MET A 1 12.23 29.28 -79.14
N LYS A 2 10.90 29.06 -79.03
CA LYS A 2 10.21 27.81 -78.64
C LYS A 2 10.74 26.60 -79.46
N ALA A 3 10.66 25.34 -79.07
CA ALA A 3 9.69 24.64 -78.24
C ALA A 3 10.33 23.41 -77.58
N GLN A 4 9.89 23.13 -76.36
CA GLN A 4 10.01 21.86 -75.65
C GLN A 4 9.04 20.87 -76.30
N ASP A 5 9.50 19.66 -76.66
CA ASP A 5 8.60 18.52 -76.72
C ASP A 5 9.33 17.18 -76.53
N LEU A 6 8.61 16.32 -75.81
CA LEU A 6 8.97 15.03 -75.24
C LEU A 6 9.45 13.99 -76.27
N LYS A 7 10.40 13.13 -75.86
CA LYS A 7 10.30 11.66 -76.07
C LYS A 7 11.27 10.85 -75.19
N LYS A 8 10.66 10.20 -74.20
CA LYS A 8 10.92 8.87 -73.63
C LYS A 8 12.25 8.59 -72.91
N ASN A 9 12.20 8.77 -71.59
CA ASN A 9 13.03 8.02 -70.62
C ASN A 9 12.62 6.54 -70.62
N ASN A 10 13.55 5.63 -70.31
CA ASN A 10 13.57 4.83 -69.08
C ASN A 10 14.29 3.50 -69.29
N GLU A 11 15.44 3.30 -68.65
CA GLU A 11 15.92 2.00 -68.13
C GLU A 11 17.22 2.26 -67.35
N LEU A 12 17.06 2.77 -66.13
CA LEU A 12 18.06 2.73 -65.07
C LEU A 12 17.54 1.77 -63.99
N GLU A 13 18.45 0.92 -63.53
CA GLU A 13 18.27 -0.26 -62.69
C GLU A 13 17.39 -0.02 -61.44
N SER A 14 16.46 -0.96 -61.19
CA SER A 14 15.79 -1.10 -59.90
C SER A 14 16.55 -2.12 -59.04
N PRO A 15 17.02 -1.77 -57.84
CA PRO A 15 17.73 -2.67 -56.93
C PRO A 15 16.78 -3.50 -56.03
N PHE A 16 15.50 -3.64 -56.41
CA PHE A 16 14.53 -4.43 -55.65
C PHE A 16 14.07 -5.61 -56.47
N ALA A 17 14.83 -6.71 -56.40
CA ALA A 17 14.30 -8.03 -56.69
C ALA A 17 13.29 -8.37 -55.58
N PHE A 18 12.01 -8.40 -55.93
CA PHE A 18 11.00 -9.00 -55.06
C PHE A 18 11.33 -10.50 -54.92
N PRO A 19 11.39 -11.07 -53.71
CA PRO A 19 11.52 -12.50 -53.54
C PRO A 19 10.34 -13.20 -54.23
N ASN A 20 10.61 -14.29 -54.95
CA ASN A 20 9.58 -15.15 -55.54
C ASN A 20 8.54 -15.53 -54.47
N GLU A 21 7.26 -15.28 -54.73
CA GLU A 21 6.13 -15.59 -53.82
C GLU A 21 5.90 -17.10 -53.58
N ASP A 22 6.68 -17.99 -54.20
CA ASP A 22 6.50 -19.45 -54.12
C ASP A 22 7.39 -20.16 -53.09
N SER A 23 8.04 -19.42 -52.18
CA SER A 23 8.79 -20.03 -51.07
C SER A 23 7.93 -20.00 -49.80
N ALA A 24 7.11 -21.04 -49.59
CA ALA A 24 6.45 -21.20 -48.31
C ALA A 24 7.52 -21.19 -47.19
N PRO A 25 7.41 -20.33 -46.16
CA PRO A 25 8.38 -20.29 -45.08
C PRO A 25 8.43 -21.67 -44.41
N SER A 26 9.63 -22.20 -44.19
CA SER A 26 9.80 -23.49 -43.50
C SER A 26 9.19 -23.41 -42.09
N GLU A 27 8.60 -24.50 -41.60
CA GLU A 27 7.90 -24.53 -40.29
C GLU A 27 8.74 -24.01 -39.12
N GLY A 28 10.07 -24.06 -39.21
CA GLY A 28 10.99 -23.51 -38.21
C GLY A 28 11.08 -21.98 -38.15
N ASP A 29 10.58 -21.27 -39.17
CA ASP A 29 10.61 -19.79 -39.27
C ASP A 29 9.31 -19.13 -38.76
N LEU A 30 8.32 -19.96 -38.42
CA LEU A 30 7.00 -19.55 -37.91
C LEU A 30 7.03 -19.42 -36.38
N TRP A 31 8.03 -18.74 -35.82
CA TRP A 31 8.19 -18.57 -34.36
C TRP A 31 7.02 -17.85 -33.67
N PHE A 32 6.14 -17.22 -34.45
CA PHE A 32 4.91 -16.57 -34.02
C PHE A 32 3.70 -17.51 -33.98
N LEU A 33 3.78 -18.70 -34.58
CA LEU A 33 2.72 -19.70 -34.49
C LEU A 33 2.94 -20.55 -33.22
N PRO A 34 1.87 -20.81 -32.45
CA PRO A 34 1.96 -21.75 -31.34
C PRO A 34 2.44 -23.11 -31.86
N ALA A 35 3.35 -23.73 -31.14
CA ALA A 35 3.87 -25.04 -31.48
C ALA A 35 2.71 -26.03 -31.73
N PRO A 36 2.85 -26.97 -32.70
CA PRO A 36 1.89 -28.04 -32.88
C PRO A 36 1.65 -28.73 -31.53
N ILE A 37 0.39 -28.90 -31.16
CA ILE A 37 0.02 -29.55 -29.90
C ILE A 37 0.55 -30.98 -29.99
N GLU A 38 1.58 -31.33 -29.20
CA GLU A 38 2.03 -32.71 -29.07
C GLU A 38 0.84 -33.55 -28.58
N GLU A 39 0.36 -34.49 -29.40
CA GLU A 39 -0.66 -35.48 -29.02
C GLU A 39 -0.07 -36.38 -27.92
N GLY A 40 -0.18 -35.93 -26.67
CA GLY A 40 0.42 -36.57 -25.51
C GLY A 40 0.81 -35.60 -24.39
N ALA A 41 0.91 -34.30 -24.68
CA ALA A 41 0.97 -33.28 -23.63
C ALA A 41 -0.41 -33.21 -22.97
N ASP A 42 -0.46 -33.41 -21.66
CA ASP A 42 -1.67 -33.36 -20.85
C ASP A 42 -2.31 -31.96 -20.95
N THR A 43 -3.13 -31.74 -21.98
CA THR A 43 -3.89 -30.50 -22.26
C THR A 43 -5.08 -30.34 -21.32
N LEU A 44 -5.10 -31.09 -20.23
CA LEU A 44 -6.06 -30.85 -19.17
C LEU A 44 -5.78 -29.46 -18.59
N PRO A 45 -6.78 -28.57 -18.48
CA PRO A 45 -6.63 -27.39 -17.65
C PRO A 45 -6.17 -27.86 -16.27
N PRO A 46 -5.26 -27.14 -15.59
CA PRO A 46 -4.76 -27.56 -14.29
C PRO A 46 -5.96 -27.93 -13.43
N GLY A 47 -6.04 -29.22 -13.08
CA GLY A 47 -7.16 -29.75 -12.30
C GLY A 47 -7.36 -28.91 -11.04
N PRO A 48 -8.57 -28.91 -10.46
CA PRO A 48 -8.81 -28.19 -9.21
C PRO A 48 -7.71 -28.59 -8.22
N ARG A 49 -6.85 -27.62 -7.86
CA ARG A 49 -5.83 -27.86 -6.83
C ARG A 49 -6.58 -28.40 -5.63
N ALA A 50 -6.24 -29.61 -5.18
CA ALA A 50 -6.77 -30.14 -3.94
C ALA A 50 -6.61 -29.05 -2.88
N GLU A 51 -7.72 -28.53 -2.39
CA GLU A 51 -7.74 -27.60 -1.28
C GLU A 51 -7.11 -28.34 -0.11
N GLN A 52 -5.83 -28.06 0.17
CA GLN A 52 -5.22 -28.57 1.38
C GLN A 52 -6.07 -28.03 2.53
N PRO A 53 -6.60 -28.90 3.40
CA PRO A 53 -7.46 -28.47 4.49
C PRO A 53 -6.78 -27.36 5.27
N LEU A 54 -7.50 -26.27 5.56
CA LEU A 54 -7.01 -25.12 6.33
C LEU A 54 -6.28 -25.55 7.63
N ALA A 55 -6.67 -26.69 8.22
CA ALA A 55 -6.07 -27.30 9.40
C ALA A 55 -4.68 -27.96 9.17
N GLN A 56 -4.37 -28.46 7.97
CA GLN A 56 -3.02 -28.98 7.64
C GLN A 56 -1.99 -27.86 7.48
N ASN A 57 -2.44 -26.60 7.40
CA ASN A 57 -1.59 -25.43 7.24
C ASN A 57 -0.88 -25.02 8.55
N SER A 58 -1.50 -25.20 9.72
CA SER A 58 -0.96 -24.66 10.99
C SER A 58 0.38 -25.27 11.40
N ALA A 59 0.56 -26.59 11.23
CA ALA A 59 1.83 -27.26 11.53
C ALA A 59 2.98 -26.74 10.65
N ALA A 60 2.71 -26.46 9.38
CA ALA A 60 3.70 -25.89 8.46
C ALA A 60 4.08 -24.45 8.86
N TRP A 61 3.15 -23.66 9.39
CA TRP A 61 3.43 -22.33 9.95
C TRP A 61 4.24 -22.40 11.25
N ALA A 62 3.95 -23.34 12.14
CA ALA A 62 4.74 -23.57 13.36
C ALA A 62 6.18 -23.97 13.02
N GLN A 63 6.37 -24.86 12.03
CA GLN A 63 7.69 -25.23 11.55
C GLN A 63 8.42 -24.04 10.88
N ALA A 64 7.70 -23.23 10.10
CA ALA A 64 8.25 -22.02 9.50
C ALA A 64 8.72 -21.01 10.57
N GLU A 65 7.92 -20.80 11.61
CA GLU A 65 8.28 -19.94 12.74
C GLU A 65 9.51 -20.45 13.48
N ALA A 66 9.55 -21.73 13.81
CA ALA A 66 10.70 -22.34 14.47
C ALA A 66 11.99 -22.17 13.62
N GLY A 67 11.88 -22.34 12.30
CA GLY A 67 12.99 -22.12 11.37
C GLY A 67 13.43 -20.66 11.23
N GLN A 68 12.55 -19.70 11.54
CA GLN A 68 12.81 -18.26 11.46
C GLN A 68 12.92 -17.57 12.83
N ALA A 69 13.02 -18.33 13.93
CA ALA A 69 12.93 -17.79 15.29
C ALA A 69 13.92 -16.64 15.56
N ALA A 70 15.17 -16.75 15.09
CA ALA A 70 16.18 -15.71 15.25
C ALA A 70 15.86 -14.44 14.45
N HIS A 71 15.30 -14.58 13.24
CA HIS A 71 14.89 -13.45 12.42
C HIS A 71 13.66 -12.77 13.01
N LEU A 72 12.66 -13.57 13.38
CA LEU A 72 11.45 -13.13 14.06
C LEU A 72 11.76 -12.34 15.34
N ALA A 73 12.62 -12.86 16.21
CA ALA A 73 13.03 -12.17 17.44
C ALA A 73 13.70 -10.82 17.16
N ARG A 74 14.49 -10.72 16.10
CA ARG A 74 15.13 -9.47 15.67
C ARG A 74 14.11 -8.45 15.17
N VAL A 75 13.16 -8.89 14.35
CA VAL A 75 12.08 -8.03 13.84
C VAL A 75 11.18 -7.56 14.99
N ALA A 76 10.78 -8.47 15.88
CA ALA A 76 10.00 -8.15 17.07
C ALA A 76 10.73 -7.15 17.99
N GLY A 77 12.03 -7.34 18.23
CA GLY A 77 12.83 -6.40 19.03
C GLY A 77 12.90 -5.00 18.42
N ARG A 78 13.05 -4.90 17.09
CA ARG A 78 13.02 -3.60 16.40
C ARG A 78 11.65 -2.96 16.42
N PHE A 79 10.60 -3.75 16.21
CA PHE A 79 9.23 -3.26 16.30
C PHE A 79 8.90 -2.78 17.71
N GLY A 80 9.35 -3.49 18.75
CA GLY A 80 9.21 -3.04 20.15
C GLY A 80 9.89 -1.71 20.44
N ALA A 81 11.05 -1.44 19.82
CA ALA A 81 11.70 -0.13 19.92
C ALA A 81 10.89 0.99 19.23
N LEU A 82 10.29 0.70 18.08
CA LEU A 82 9.36 1.63 17.41
C LEU A 82 8.08 1.83 18.23
N ASP A 83 7.53 0.77 18.83
CA ASP A 83 6.35 0.81 19.70
C ASP A 83 6.57 1.76 20.89
N ASP A 84 7.66 1.56 21.65
CA ASP A 84 8.01 2.42 22.78
C ASP A 84 8.25 3.88 22.34
N ARG A 85 8.90 4.09 21.20
CA ARG A 85 9.10 5.43 20.63
C ARG A 85 7.77 6.09 20.28
N LEU A 86 6.84 5.39 19.65
CA LEU A 86 5.51 5.89 19.31
C LEU A 86 4.66 6.13 20.56
N GLN A 87 4.84 5.33 21.61
CA GLN A 87 4.17 5.51 22.90
C GLN A 87 4.57 6.83 23.56
N ARG A 88 5.86 7.18 23.51
CA ARG A 88 6.41 8.40 24.12
C ARG A 88 6.34 9.64 23.22
N GLY A 89 6.21 9.45 21.91
CA GLY A 89 6.21 10.51 20.92
C GLY A 89 4.87 11.24 20.75
N PRO A 90 4.84 12.33 19.96
CA PRO A 90 3.63 13.04 19.58
C PRO A 90 2.58 12.12 18.95
N ASN A 91 1.30 12.37 19.28
CA ASN A 91 0.17 11.58 18.75
C ASN A 91 0.11 11.60 17.20
N GLY A 92 0.54 12.69 16.57
CA GLY A 92 0.55 12.84 15.11
C GLY A 92 1.47 11.87 14.36
N TRP A 93 2.47 11.28 15.03
CA TRP A 93 3.39 10.33 14.39
C TRP A 93 2.68 9.07 13.89
N ARG A 94 1.75 8.52 14.68
CA ARG A 94 0.98 7.33 14.28
C ARG A 94 0.15 7.60 13.05
N HIS A 95 -0.54 8.74 13.02
CA HIS A 95 -1.35 9.16 11.88
C HIS A 95 -0.49 9.39 10.64
N ARG A 96 0.66 10.06 10.77
CA ARG A 96 1.61 10.25 9.68
C ARG A 96 2.09 8.93 9.08
N LEU A 97 2.52 7.99 9.93
CA LEU A 97 2.97 6.68 9.47
C LEU A 97 1.85 5.90 8.79
N ALA A 98 0.62 5.95 9.31
CA ALA A 98 -0.54 5.32 8.69
C ALA A 98 -0.83 5.88 7.29
N LEU A 99 -0.71 7.21 7.10
CA LEU A 99 -0.86 7.82 5.78
C LEU A 99 0.18 7.33 4.78
N MET A 100 1.44 7.21 5.20
CA MET A 100 2.52 6.73 4.35
C MET A 100 2.35 5.25 4.01
N GLU A 101 2.06 4.43 5.01
CA GLU A 101 1.80 2.99 4.86
C GLU A 101 0.64 2.74 3.88
N VAL A 102 -0.48 3.47 4.02
CA VAL A 102 -1.64 3.33 3.12
C VAL A 102 -1.36 3.86 1.72
N ALA A 103 -0.57 4.92 1.59
CA ALA A 103 -0.14 5.39 0.29
C ALA A 103 0.65 4.30 -0.44
N GLU A 104 1.63 3.66 0.20
CA GLU A 104 2.37 2.53 -0.36
C GLU A 104 1.47 1.32 -0.67
N LEU A 105 0.51 1.01 0.21
CA LEU A 105 -0.48 -0.05 -0.03
C LEU A 105 -1.32 0.22 -1.29
N SER A 106 -1.65 1.48 -1.58
CA SER A 106 -2.43 1.84 -2.77
C SER A 106 -1.70 1.46 -4.06
N TRP A 107 -0.37 1.59 -4.10
CA TRP A 107 0.46 1.17 -5.23
C TRP A 107 0.39 -0.33 -5.48
N TYR A 108 0.35 -1.14 -4.42
CA TYR A 108 0.22 -2.60 -4.54
C TYR A 108 -1.13 -3.03 -5.11
N VAL A 109 -2.22 -2.38 -4.68
CA VAL A 109 -3.58 -2.78 -5.07
C VAL A 109 -3.95 -2.27 -6.47
N GLY A 110 -3.12 -1.41 -7.07
CA GLY A 110 -3.27 -0.89 -8.42
C GLY A 110 -3.61 0.60 -8.51
N PRO A 111 -4.57 1.15 -7.73
CA PRO A 111 -4.86 2.58 -7.80
C PRO A 111 -3.75 3.36 -7.11
N ARG A 112 -2.88 3.97 -7.90
CA ARG A 112 -1.76 4.79 -7.44
C ARG A 112 -2.29 6.10 -6.85
N ILE A 113 -2.59 6.09 -5.56
CA ILE A 113 -3.03 7.27 -4.82
C ILE A 113 -1.81 7.88 -4.15
N SER A 114 -1.44 9.06 -4.60
CA SER A 114 -0.36 9.81 -3.98
C SER A 114 -0.76 10.32 -2.58
N PRO A 115 0.19 10.52 -1.65
CA PRO A 115 -0.13 10.93 -0.29
C PRO A 115 -0.87 12.28 -0.22
N ASP A 116 -0.68 13.18 -1.20
CA ASP A 116 -1.40 14.46 -1.29
C ASP A 116 -2.89 14.26 -1.59
N ARG A 117 -3.23 13.34 -2.48
CA ARG A 117 -4.63 13.03 -2.82
C ARG A 117 -5.33 12.40 -1.63
N LEU A 118 -4.67 11.49 -0.93
CA LEU A 118 -5.18 10.90 0.30
C LEU A 118 -5.40 11.95 1.39
N ALA A 119 -4.44 12.86 1.58
CA ALA A 119 -4.54 13.95 2.56
C ALA A 119 -5.70 14.91 2.24
N LEU A 120 -5.85 15.33 0.98
CA LEU A 120 -6.97 16.18 0.54
C LEU A 120 -8.33 15.51 0.74
N TRP A 121 -8.43 14.22 0.43
CA TRP A 121 -9.66 13.46 0.65
C TRP A 121 -10.01 13.36 2.14
N LEU A 122 -9.04 13.06 3.00
CA LEU A 122 -9.27 12.92 4.43
C LEU A 122 -9.63 14.24 5.11
N ALA A 123 -8.94 15.33 4.75
CA ALA A 123 -9.16 16.62 5.39
C ALA A 123 -10.35 17.41 4.81
N LEU A 124 -10.63 17.28 3.50
CA LEU A 124 -11.56 18.16 2.79
C LEU A 124 -12.60 17.41 1.94
N ARG A 125 -12.54 16.07 1.86
CA ARG A 125 -13.37 15.25 0.96
C ARG A 125 -13.26 15.65 -0.51
N LEU A 126 -12.08 16.16 -0.91
CA LEU A 126 -11.79 16.51 -2.31
C LEU A 126 -11.25 15.31 -3.07
N SER A 127 -11.72 15.12 -4.30
CA SER A 127 -11.33 14.05 -5.22
C SER A 127 -10.84 14.66 -6.54
N ALA A 128 -9.77 14.13 -7.14
CA ALA A 128 -9.37 14.54 -8.48
C ALA A 128 -10.25 13.86 -9.55
N ALA A 129 -10.26 14.38 -10.78
CA ALA A 129 -11.06 13.81 -11.88
C ALA A 129 -10.71 12.34 -12.22
N GLN A 130 -9.46 11.94 -11.95
CA GLN A 130 -8.96 10.58 -12.18
C GLN A 130 -9.14 9.66 -10.96
N ASP A 131 -9.62 10.17 -9.82
CA ASP A 131 -9.89 9.35 -8.63
C ASP A 131 -11.28 8.74 -8.73
N THR A 132 -11.36 7.45 -8.44
CA THR A 132 -12.63 6.80 -8.13
C THR A 132 -12.97 7.08 -6.65
N PRO A 133 -14.10 7.72 -6.32
CA PRO A 133 -14.49 8.02 -4.94
C PRO A 133 -14.49 6.79 -4.02
N GLN A 134 -14.83 5.62 -4.57
CA GLN A 134 -14.82 4.34 -3.86
C GLN A 134 -13.40 3.94 -3.43
N THR A 135 -12.40 4.19 -4.27
CA THR A 135 -11.00 3.91 -3.94
C THR A 135 -10.49 4.84 -2.84
N LEU A 136 -10.78 6.14 -2.93
CA LEU A 136 -10.43 7.10 -1.88
C LEU A 136 -11.16 6.78 -0.56
N ALA A 137 -12.44 6.40 -0.62
CA ALA A 137 -13.20 5.96 0.55
C ALA A 137 -12.54 4.75 1.21
N ARG A 138 -12.05 3.81 0.41
CA ARG A 138 -11.36 2.60 0.87
C ARG A 138 -9.99 2.88 1.48
N MET A 139 -9.15 3.70 0.85
CA MET A 139 -7.88 4.11 1.45
C MET A 139 -8.13 4.91 2.74
N GLY A 140 -9.15 5.76 2.74
CA GLY A 140 -9.57 6.47 3.95
C GLY A 140 -10.07 5.53 5.04
N TRP A 141 -10.73 4.41 4.70
CA TRP A 141 -11.06 3.34 5.64
C TRP A 141 -9.79 2.71 6.23
N ALA A 142 -8.82 2.38 5.38
CA ALA A 142 -7.55 1.80 5.83
C ALA A 142 -6.85 2.71 6.85
N VAL A 143 -6.71 4.01 6.55
CA VAL A 143 -6.11 4.98 7.49
C VAL A 143 -6.83 4.98 8.82
N ARG A 144 -8.18 5.09 8.82
CA ARG A 144 -8.96 5.09 10.07
C ARG A 144 -8.75 3.81 10.89
N ARG A 145 -8.64 2.66 10.23
CA ARG A 145 -8.35 1.38 10.89
C ARG A 145 -6.92 1.28 11.37
N LEU A 146 -5.94 1.91 10.74
CA LEU A 146 -4.57 1.90 11.27
C LEU A 146 -4.37 2.88 12.43
N THR A 147 -5.23 3.89 12.57
CA THR A 147 -5.08 4.94 13.60
C THR A 147 -6.04 4.82 14.78
N ALA A 148 -7.09 3.99 14.69
CA ALA A 148 -8.11 3.89 15.73
C ALA A 148 -8.90 2.57 15.71
N GLY A 149 -9.63 2.32 16.79
CA GLY A 149 -10.63 1.26 16.92
C GLY A 149 -10.06 -0.09 17.39
N ALA A 150 -10.99 -0.98 17.74
CA ALA A 150 -10.68 -2.34 18.21
C ALA A 150 -9.91 -3.17 17.18
N GLY A 151 -9.24 -4.21 17.66
CA GLY A 151 -8.50 -5.14 16.82
C GLY A 151 -9.42 -6.08 16.03
N PRO A 152 -8.96 -6.65 14.91
CA PRO A 152 -9.78 -7.48 14.03
C PRO A 152 -10.12 -8.87 14.59
N LEU A 153 -9.40 -9.35 15.62
CA LEU A 153 -9.61 -10.70 16.18
C LEU A 153 -10.82 -10.78 17.11
N GLU A 154 -11.26 -9.66 17.68
CA GLU A 154 -12.46 -9.59 18.53
C GLU A 154 -13.71 -9.82 17.68
N ASP A 155 -13.91 -8.98 16.66
CA ASP A 155 -14.99 -9.06 15.70
C ASP A 155 -14.53 -8.55 14.32
N LEU A 156 -14.28 -9.49 13.41
CA LEU A 156 -13.86 -9.18 12.05
C LEU A 156 -14.94 -8.44 11.25
N ALA A 157 -16.22 -8.75 11.46
CA ALA A 157 -17.31 -8.13 10.70
C ALA A 157 -17.42 -6.65 11.07
N THR A 158 -17.36 -6.34 12.37
CA THR A 158 -17.34 -4.97 12.89
C THR A 158 -16.06 -4.24 12.48
N PHE A 159 -14.90 -4.90 12.52
CA PHE A 159 -13.65 -4.30 12.07
C PHE A 159 -13.68 -3.90 10.58
N LEU A 160 -14.27 -4.74 9.72
CA LEU A 160 -14.38 -4.46 8.28
C LEU A 160 -15.56 -3.53 7.92
N ASP A 161 -16.45 -3.20 8.86
CA ASP A 161 -17.75 -2.56 8.58
C ASP A 161 -18.59 -3.35 7.55
N ARG A 162 -18.53 -4.69 7.59
CA ARG A 162 -19.27 -5.57 6.66
C ARG A 162 -20.36 -6.33 7.39
N ARG A 163 -21.55 -6.38 6.79
CA ARG A 163 -22.68 -7.19 7.24
C ARG A 163 -23.33 -7.87 6.05
N ASP A 164 -23.82 -9.09 6.27
CA ASP A 164 -24.66 -9.76 5.29
C ASP A 164 -25.99 -9.02 5.16
N PRO A 165 -26.56 -8.92 3.94
CA PRO A 165 -27.90 -8.40 3.76
C PRO A 165 -28.92 -9.32 4.47
N GLU A 166 -29.99 -8.74 5.00
CA GLU A 166 -30.99 -9.47 5.81
C GLU A 166 -31.63 -10.65 5.05
N ASP A 167 -31.69 -10.58 3.71
CA ASP A 167 -32.28 -11.61 2.84
C ASP A 167 -31.27 -12.67 2.32
N ALA A 168 -30.05 -12.73 2.85
CA ALA A 168 -28.98 -13.61 2.36
C ALA A 168 -29.20 -15.13 2.59
N VAL A 169 -30.35 -15.52 3.16
CA VAL A 169 -30.67 -16.91 3.57
C VAL A 169 -30.73 -17.87 2.36
N THR A 170 -30.82 -17.36 1.12
CA THR A 170 -31.11 -18.18 -0.06
C THR A 170 -30.07 -18.14 -1.19
N ALA A 171 -28.89 -17.55 -1.01
CA ALA A 171 -27.89 -17.49 -2.09
C ALA A 171 -26.42 -17.57 -1.58
N GLY A 172 -25.92 -18.80 -1.40
CA GLY A 172 -24.49 -19.09 -1.19
C GLY A 172 -23.99 -18.97 0.26
N GLU A 173 -22.68 -19.18 0.46
CA GLU A 173 -22.05 -18.95 1.76
C GLU A 173 -22.14 -17.46 2.15
N THR A 174 -22.53 -17.18 3.39
CA THR A 174 -22.62 -15.81 3.91
C THR A 174 -21.23 -15.24 4.23
N PHE A 175 -21.08 -13.92 4.24
CA PHE A 175 -19.84 -13.27 4.73
C PHE A 175 -19.54 -13.67 6.17
N ALA A 176 -20.54 -13.74 7.04
CA ALA A 176 -20.40 -14.19 8.41
C ALA A 176 -19.83 -15.62 8.49
N GLY A 177 -20.31 -16.53 7.63
CA GLY A 177 -19.79 -17.90 7.53
C GLY A 177 -18.31 -17.93 7.11
N ARG A 178 -17.95 -17.15 6.08
CA ARG A 178 -16.56 -17.03 5.61
C ARG A 178 -15.63 -16.38 6.64
N ALA A 179 -16.09 -15.34 7.33
CA ALA A 179 -15.36 -14.69 8.40
C ALA A 179 -15.11 -15.64 9.58
N GLN A 180 -16.12 -16.45 9.93
CA GLN A 180 -15.99 -17.47 10.96
C GLN A 180 -15.03 -18.59 10.55
N ALA A 181 -15.07 -19.03 9.29
CA ALA A 181 -14.12 -20.02 8.76
C ALA A 181 -12.67 -19.51 8.83
N TRP A 182 -12.43 -18.26 8.44
CA TRP A 182 -11.12 -17.62 8.58
C TRP A 182 -10.68 -17.51 10.05
N ARG A 183 -11.56 -17.06 10.96
CA ARG A 183 -11.26 -17.01 12.41
C ARG A 183 -10.91 -18.38 12.98
N LYS A 184 -11.63 -19.43 12.57
CA LYS A 184 -11.33 -20.80 12.99
C LYS A 184 -9.94 -21.25 12.49
N ALA A 185 -9.57 -20.88 11.27
CA ALA A 185 -8.23 -21.16 10.75
C ALA A 185 -7.15 -20.35 11.49
N MET A 186 -7.42 -19.10 11.87
CA MET A 186 -6.53 -18.30 12.73
C MET A 186 -6.33 -18.94 14.11
N ALA A 187 -7.40 -19.47 14.72
CA ALA A 187 -7.33 -20.13 16.02
C ALA A 187 -6.42 -21.38 16.02
N ALA A 188 -6.23 -22.03 14.86
CA ALA A 188 -5.30 -23.16 14.73
C ALA A 188 -3.82 -22.76 14.84
N GLY A 189 -3.50 -21.46 14.72
CA GLY A 189 -2.16 -20.91 14.94
C GLY A 189 -2.10 -19.95 16.13
N ALA A 190 -2.98 -20.10 17.12
CA ALA A 190 -3.04 -19.20 18.29
C ALA A 190 -1.75 -19.16 19.11
N ASP A 191 -0.95 -20.24 19.09
CA ASP A 191 0.33 -20.33 19.78
C ASP A 191 1.51 -19.71 18.99
N LEU A 192 1.29 -19.32 17.72
CA LEU A 192 2.31 -18.65 16.92
C LEU A 192 2.48 -17.21 17.40
N HIS A 193 3.65 -16.64 17.16
CA HIS A 193 3.90 -15.22 17.41
C HIS A 193 2.93 -14.34 16.59
N PRO A 194 2.43 -13.21 17.11
CA PRO A 194 1.46 -12.35 16.40
C PRO A 194 1.87 -11.93 14.98
N ILE A 195 3.16 -11.68 14.76
CA ILE A 195 3.73 -11.40 13.42
C ILE A 195 3.54 -12.59 12.45
N THR A 196 3.79 -13.81 12.91
CA THR A 196 3.56 -15.03 12.12
C THR A 196 2.07 -15.25 11.89
N GLN A 197 1.24 -15.06 12.92
CA GLN A 197 -0.22 -15.14 12.79
C GLN A 197 -0.75 -14.16 11.74
N ALA A 198 -0.24 -12.93 11.71
CA ALA A 198 -0.60 -11.95 10.71
C ALA A 198 -0.26 -12.40 9.28
N CYS A 199 0.96 -12.91 9.07
CA CYS A 199 1.39 -13.44 7.77
C CYS A 199 0.49 -14.61 7.33
N MET A 200 0.25 -15.57 8.25
CA MET A 200 -0.66 -16.69 8.02
C MET A 200 -2.06 -16.20 7.64
N GLY A 201 -2.65 -15.32 8.45
CA GLY A 201 -4.00 -14.80 8.25
C GLY A 201 -4.17 -14.06 6.93
N PHE A 202 -3.18 -13.26 6.53
CA PHE A 202 -3.16 -12.61 5.23
C PHE A 202 -3.26 -13.61 4.08
N HIS A 203 -2.49 -14.69 4.12
CA HIS A 203 -2.49 -15.71 3.07
C HIS A 203 -3.71 -16.64 3.12
N LEU A 204 -4.31 -16.84 4.29
CA LEU A 204 -5.56 -17.59 4.45
C LEU A 204 -6.79 -16.79 4.00
N TRP A 205 -6.69 -15.46 3.91
CA TRP A 205 -7.82 -14.58 3.59
C TRP A 205 -8.58 -14.98 2.32
N ARG A 206 -7.84 -15.15 1.21
CA ARG A 206 -8.42 -15.54 -0.07
C ARG A 206 -8.98 -16.97 -0.04
N LEU A 207 -8.33 -17.88 0.69
CA LEU A 207 -8.78 -19.27 0.82
C LEU A 207 -10.09 -19.37 1.61
N ALA A 208 -10.32 -18.47 2.56
CA ALA A 208 -11.59 -18.37 3.26
C ALA A 208 -12.69 -17.67 2.45
N GLY A 209 -12.46 -17.38 1.16
CA GLY A 209 -13.42 -16.70 0.28
C GLY A 209 -13.73 -15.26 0.70
N LEU A 210 -12.93 -14.65 1.57
CA LEU A 210 -13.11 -13.26 2.01
C LEU A 210 -12.76 -12.24 0.92
N GLY A 211 -12.58 -12.65 -0.35
CA GLY A 211 -12.42 -11.68 -1.41
C GLY A 211 -12.80 -12.07 -2.83
N PRO A 212 -13.70 -11.29 -3.47
CA PRO A 212 -13.86 -11.28 -4.92
C PRO A 212 -13.47 -9.95 -5.61
N LYS A 213 -13.36 -8.78 -4.94
CA LYS A 213 -13.24 -7.47 -5.64
C LYS A 213 -12.37 -6.47 -4.91
N GLY A 214 -11.07 -6.78 -4.89
CA GLY A 214 -10.08 -6.01 -4.16
C GLY A 214 -10.38 -6.16 -2.68
N ASP A 215 -9.89 -7.21 -2.04
CA ASP A 215 -9.97 -7.40 -0.58
C ASP A 215 -8.54 -7.46 0.00
N SER A 216 -7.53 -7.21 -0.83
CA SER A 216 -6.11 -7.16 -0.44
C SER A 216 -5.80 -6.03 0.54
N VAL A 217 -6.49 -4.88 0.46
CA VAL A 217 -6.35 -3.80 1.46
C VAL A 217 -6.93 -4.26 2.80
N GLU A 218 -8.08 -4.92 2.80
CA GLU A 218 -8.72 -5.39 4.04
C GLU A 218 -7.86 -6.46 4.70
N ALA A 219 -7.37 -7.41 3.91
CA ALA A 219 -6.43 -8.43 4.37
C ALA A 219 -5.14 -7.83 4.92
N ALA A 220 -4.51 -6.90 4.19
CA ALA A 220 -3.25 -6.27 4.60
C ALA A 220 -3.42 -5.44 5.88
N VAL A 221 -4.46 -4.59 5.94
CA VAL A 221 -4.78 -3.77 7.13
C VAL A 221 -5.09 -4.67 8.32
N THR A 222 -5.86 -5.75 8.13
CA THR A 222 -6.14 -6.74 9.17
C THR A 222 -4.85 -7.38 9.68
N ALA A 223 -3.97 -7.82 8.78
CA ALA A 223 -2.73 -8.47 9.16
C ALA A 223 -1.79 -7.55 9.94
N VAL A 224 -1.56 -6.32 9.49
CA VAL A 224 -0.66 -5.40 10.22
C VAL A 224 -1.22 -4.98 11.58
N ARG A 225 -2.55 -4.97 11.75
CA ARG A 225 -3.23 -4.78 13.05
C ARG A 225 -3.06 -5.99 13.97
N ILE A 226 -3.08 -7.21 13.43
CA ILE A 226 -2.83 -8.44 14.20
C ILE A 226 -1.38 -8.49 14.66
N ALA A 227 -0.43 -8.19 13.79
CA ALA A 227 0.98 -8.21 14.14
C ALA A 227 1.35 -7.20 15.23
N ALA A 228 0.54 -6.14 15.41
CA ALA A 228 0.69 -5.13 16.45
C ALA A 228 -0.21 -5.35 17.68
N SER A 229 -0.88 -6.50 17.80
CA SER A 229 -1.89 -6.74 18.86
C SER A 229 -1.35 -6.60 20.29
N GLU A 230 -0.06 -6.86 20.48
CA GLU A 230 0.64 -6.73 21.77
C GLU A 230 1.33 -5.37 21.96
N GLY A 231 1.30 -4.52 20.93
CA GLY A 231 1.87 -3.17 20.97
C GLY A 231 1.05 -2.24 21.87
N ARG A 232 1.74 -1.29 22.53
CA ARG A 232 1.11 -0.27 23.37
C ARG A 232 1.18 1.11 22.72
N GLY A 233 2.23 1.36 21.96
CA GLY A 233 2.43 2.59 21.22
C GLY A 233 1.96 2.51 19.78
N ALA A 234 2.24 1.42 19.08
CA ALA A 234 1.90 1.21 17.68
C ALA A 234 0.58 0.43 17.57
N LEU A 235 -0.40 0.99 16.86
CA LEU A 235 -1.66 0.27 16.58
C LEU A 235 -1.54 -0.70 15.40
N PHE A 236 -0.48 -0.57 14.61
CA PHE A 236 -0.18 -1.40 13.45
C PHE A 236 1.34 -1.56 13.28
N THR A 237 1.75 -2.60 12.57
CA THR A 237 3.15 -2.80 12.16
C THR A 237 3.40 -2.19 10.79
N PRO A 238 4.46 -1.39 10.59
CA PRO A 238 4.87 -1.01 9.25
C PRO A 238 5.23 -2.25 8.42
N LEU A 239 4.77 -2.30 7.17
CA LEU A 239 5.05 -3.41 6.27
C LEU A 239 5.29 -2.91 4.84
N MET A 240 4.39 -2.05 4.33
CA MET A 240 4.44 -1.51 2.97
C MET A 240 5.56 -0.49 2.78
N LEU A 241 5.99 0.19 3.84
CA LEU A 241 7.18 1.03 3.81
C LEU A 241 8.48 0.26 3.49
N GLY A 242 8.48 -1.08 3.62
CA GLY A 242 9.56 -1.98 3.21
C GLY A 242 9.34 -2.62 1.84
N GLY A 243 8.34 -2.16 1.09
CA GLY A 243 7.95 -2.73 -0.20
C GLY A 243 6.85 -3.79 -0.11
N ALA A 244 6.27 -4.13 -1.26
CA ALA A 244 5.09 -5.00 -1.34
C ALA A 244 5.41 -6.51 -1.37
N ASP A 245 6.66 -6.90 -1.19
CA ASP A 245 7.12 -8.29 -1.35
C ASP A 245 6.52 -9.24 -0.31
N ALA A 246 6.25 -8.73 0.90
CA ALA A 246 5.50 -9.42 1.94
C ALA A 246 4.13 -9.93 1.49
N LEU A 247 3.47 -9.26 0.53
CA LEU A 247 2.10 -9.59 0.11
C LEU A 247 2.05 -10.62 -1.03
N ARG A 248 3.20 -11.04 -1.55
CA ARG A 248 3.26 -12.03 -2.64
C ARG A 248 2.73 -13.37 -2.17
N ALA A 249 1.68 -13.85 -2.81
CA ALA A 249 1.01 -15.11 -2.44
C ALA A 249 1.78 -16.41 -2.79
N THR A 250 2.95 -16.31 -3.42
CA THR A 250 3.70 -17.47 -3.94
C THR A 250 4.62 -18.10 -2.90
N GLY A 251 4.85 -19.42 -3.02
CA GLY A 251 5.77 -20.18 -2.16
C GLY A 251 5.08 -20.91 -1.00
N ALA A 252 5.84 -21.73 -0.28
CA ALA A 252 5.42 -22.42 0.94
C ALA A 252 5.49 -21.46 2.16
N PRO A 253 4.88 -21.81 3.31
CA PRO A 253 4.88 -20.96 4.51
C PRO A 253 6.26 -20.39 4.93
N PRO A 254 7.37 -21.16 4.94
CA PRO A 254 8.68 -20.61 5.29
C PRO A 254 9.16 -19.49 4.37
N VAL A 255 8.90 -19.61 3.06
CA VAL A 255 9.29 -18.61 2.06
C VAL A 255 8.47 -17.34 2.22
N ARG A 256 7.16 -17.48 2.49
CA ARG A 256 6.25 -16.36 2.72
C ARG A 256 6.62 -15.61 4.00
N LEU A 257 6.88 -16.35 5.09
CA LEU A 257 7.28 -15.78 6.37
C LEU A 257 8.62 -15.03 6.26
N THR A 258 9.60 -15.58 5.54
CA THR A 258 10.89 -14.90 5.31
C THR A 258 10.69 -13.54 4.65
N ARG A 259 9.94 -13.48 3.55
CA ARG A 259 9.65 -12.22 2.85
C ARG A 259 8.89 -11.23 3.72
N TRP A 260 7.93 -11.73 4.51
CA TRP A 260 7.18 -10.90 5.45
C TRP A 260 8.10 -10.25 6.48
N LEU A 261 8.99 -11.03 7.08
CA LEU A 261 9.95 -10.54 8.07
C LEU A 261 10.98 -9.58 7.45
N ASP A 262 11.49 -9.87 6.25
CA ASP A 262 12.40 -8.96 5.53
C ASP A 262 11.76 -7.60 5.24
N SER A 263 10.53 -7.60 4.69
CA SER A 263 9.80 -6.35 4.42
C SER A 263 9.46 -5.61 5.72
N MET A 264 9.01 -6.31 6.77
CA MET A 264 8.69 -5.68 8.05
C MET A 264 9.94 -5.08 8.70
N GLU A 265 11.09 -5.77 8.64
CA GLU A 265 12.37 -5.25 9.12
C GLU A 265 12.73 -3.93 8.43
N GLN A 266 12.67 -3.91 7.10
CA GLN A 266 12.94 -2.71 6.29
C GLN A 266 11.93 -1.59 6.58
N ALA A 267 10.65 -1.93 6.72
CA ALA A 267 9.59 -0.98 7.02
C ALA A 267 9.76 -0.32 8.39
N VAL A 268 10.10 -1.10 9.43
CA VAL A 268 10.37 -0.59 10.78
C VAL A 268 11.59 0.33 10.78
N LEU A 269 12.67 -0.05 10.09
CA LEU A 269 13.86 0.80 9.97
C LEU A 269 13.56 2.11 9.23
N SER A 270 12.80 2.05 8.14
CA SER A 270 12.34 3.23 7.39
C SER A 270 11.47 4.14 8.25
N ALA A 271 10.55 3.59 9.02
CA ALA A 271 9.70 4.34 9.93
C ALA A 271 10.53 5.03 11.03
N MET A 272 11.47 4.32 11.66
CA MET A 272 12.35 4.88 12.69
C MET A 272 13.18 6.05 12.17
N ARG A 273 13.83 5.88 11.00
CA ARG A 273 14.60 6.96 10.36
C ARG A 273 13.72 8.18 10.07
N HIS A 274 12.53 7.95 9.52
CA HIS A 274 11.60 9.04 9.21
C HIS A 274 11.15 9.80 10.47
N LEU A 275 10.91 9.11 11.59
CA LEU A 275 10.57 9.76 12.85
C LEU A 275 11.76 10.54 13.45
N GLU A 276 12.99 10.10 13.23
CA GLU A 276 14.20 10.83 13.65
C GLU A 276 14.39 12.12 12.84
N GLU A 277 14.27 12.04 11.52
CA GLU A 277 14.34 13.20 10.63
C GLU A 277 13.21 14.22 10.94
N LEU A 278 12.00 13.71 11.25
CA LEU A 278 10.86 14.54 11.63
C LEU A 278 11.05 15.25 12.98
N GLU A 279 11.58 14.56 13.98
CA GLU A 279 11.89 15.14 15.29
C GLU A 279 12.97 16.22 15.17
N ALA A 280 14.03 15.96 14.38
CA ALA A 280 15.06 16.94 14.07
C ALA A 280 14.48 18.16 13.33
N TRP A 281 13.56 17.94 12.39
CA TRP A 281 12.83 19.01 11.74
C TRP A 281 11.97 19.82 12.72
N GLU A 282 11.24 19.16 13.62
CA GLU A 282 10.33 19.81 14.58
C GLU A 282 11.10 20.74 15.53
N MET A 283 12.25 20.29 16.05
CA MET A 283 13.14 21.11 16.88
C MET A 283 13.64 22.35 16.13
N ARG A 284 14.07 22.19 14.86
CA ARG A 284 14.50 23.32 14.02
C ARG A 284 13.35 24.29 13.73
N ALA A 285 12.16 23.76 13.45
CA ALA A 285 10.95 24.55 13.18
C ALA A 285 10.56 25.36 14.42
N GLU A 286 10.58 24.76 15.60
CA GLU A 286 10.33 25.46 16.86
C GLU A 286 11.28 26.63 17.04
N GLN A 287 12.59 26.37 17.00
CA GLN A 287 13.61 27.39 17.21
C GLN A 287 13.49 28.56 16.22
N THR A 288 13.27 28.25 14.95
CA THR A 288 13.12 29.24 13.87
C THR A 288 11.85 30.08 14.05
N LEU A 289 10.76 29.46 14.51
CA LEU A 289 9.47 30.12 14.68
C LEU A 289 9.31 30.84 16.02
N LYS A 290 10.21 30.67 17.00
CA LYS A 290 10.16 31.33 18.34
C LYS A 290 9.87 32.83 18.31
N ARG A 291 10.36 33.54 17.29
CA ARG A 291 10.18 35.01 17.15
C ARG A 291 8.87 35.41 16.48
N THR A 292 8.07 34.45 16.04
CA THR A 292 6.80 34.71 15.35
C THR A 292 5.69 34.74 16.39
N SER A 293 4.97 35.85 16.47
CA SER A 293 3.83 35.99 17.38
C SER A 293 2.57 35.31 16.83
N GLY A 294 1.73 34.80 17.73
CA GLY A 294 0.41 34.28 17.40
C GLY A 294 0.30 32.75 17.47
N ARG A 295 -0.92 32.24 17.31
CA ARG A 295 -1.23 30.81 17.46
C ARG A 295 -1.05 29.99 16.18
N THR A 296 -1.03 30.65 15.01
CA THR A 296 -0.93 29.97 13.71
C THR A 296 0.43 29.30 13.45
N PRO A 297 1.60 29.89 13.77
CA PRO A 297 2.89 29.22 13.58
C PRO A 297 3.03 27.87 14.31
N PRO A 298 2.79 27.77 15.64
CA PRO A 298 2.87 26.47 16.32
C PRO A 298 1.81 25.49 15.81
N ALA A 299 0.59 25.94 15.54
CA ALA A 299 -0.46 25.06 14.97
C ALA A 299 -0.06 24.50 13.59
N LEU A 300 0.60 25.30 12.73
CA LEU A 300 1.10 24.82 11.45
C LEU A 300 2.25 23.81 11.62
N ARG A 301 3.15 24.02 12.59
CA ARG A 301 4.18 23.03 12.93
C ARG A 301 3.54 21.70 13.26
N ASP A 302 2.55 21.69 14.15
CA ASP A 302 1.85 20.46 14.58
C ASP A 302 1.16 19.77 13.38
N VAL A 303 0.54 20.53 12.48
CA VAL A 303 -0.02 20.00 11.22
C VAL A 303 1.05 19.34 10.34
N PHE A 304 2.25 19.92 10.22
CA PHE A 304 3.34 19.33 9.43
C PHE A 304 3.99 18.11 10.11
N VAL A 305 3.93 18.00 11.44
CA VAL A 305 4.29 16.76 12.17
C VAL A 305 3.29 15.66 11.83
N GLU A 306 2.00 15.94 11.91
CA GLU A 306 0.94 14.94 11.73
C GLU A 306 0.69 14.56 10.25
N TRP A 307 0.87 15.49 9.31
CA TRP A 307 0.53 15.29 7.90
C TRP A 307 1.77 15.36 6.99
N PRO A 308 2.03 14.35 6.14
CA PRO A 308 3.19 14.33 5.25
C PRO A 308 3.14 15.38 4.14
N LEU A 309 1.94 15.77 3.71
CA LEU A 309 1.69 16.80 2.70
C LEU A 309 0.54 17.68 3.14
N VAL A 310 0.70 19.00 3.01
CA VAL A 310 -0.24 20.00 3.52
C VAL A 310 -0.58 21.00 2.42
N SER A 311 -1.88 21.24 2.21
CA SER A 311 -2.39 22.33 1.38
C SER A 311 -2.76 23.54 2.24
N ALA A 312 -2.80 24.74 1.66
CA ALA A 312 -3.33 25.90 2.37
C ALA A 312 -4.81 25.73 2.80
N PRO A 313 -5.73 25.12 2.00
CA PRO A 313 -7.11 24.88 2.46
C PRO A 313 -7.17 23.88 3.60
N MET A 314 -6.35 22.84 3.56
CA MET A 314 -6.25 21.86 4.62
C MET A 314 -5.71 22.48 5.91
N ALA A 315 -4.62 23.23 5.83
CA ALA A 315 -4.06 23.93 6.97
C ALA A 315 -5.06 24.94 7.59
N GLN A 316 -5.88 25.61 6.78
CA GLN A 316 -6.95 26.47 7.27
C GLN A 316 -7.96 25.68 8.10
N THR A 317 -8.44 24.55 7.58
CA THR A 317 -9.39 23.68 8.28
C THR A 317 -8.80 23.10 9.56
N LEU A 318 -7.58 22.55 9.50
CA LEU A 318 -6.94 21.86 10.62
C LEU A 318 -6.50 22.81 11.74
N THR A 319 -6.05 24.02 11.41
CA THR A 319 -5.59 24.99 12.42
C THR A 319 -6.69 25.93 12.92
N GLY A 320 -7.84 25.97 12.25
CA GLY A 320 -8.90 26.96 12.50
C GLY A 320 -8.49 28.42 12.22
N SER A 321 -7.32 28.66 11.64
CA SER A 321 -6.81 30.00 11.34
C SER A 321 -7.42 30.56 10.05
N SER A 322 -7.37 31.88 9.86
CA SER A 322 -7.83 32.49 8.60
C SER A 322 -6.94 32.11 7.42
N ARG A 323 -7.52 32.07 6.22
CA ARG A 323 -6.80 31.77 4.97
C ARG A 323 -5.55 32.64 4.78
N ALA A 324 -5.69 33.94 5.03
CA ALA A 324 -4.61 34.89 4.88
C ALA A 324 -3.49 34.66 5.91
N ALA A 325 -3.84 34.30 7.16
CA ALA A 325 -2.85 33.96 8.18
C ALA A 325 -2.08 32.68 7.81
N VAL A 326 -2.77 31.65 7.35
CA VAL A 326 -2.14 30.40 6.88
C VAL A 326 -1.18 30.68 5.72
N GLN A 327 -1.61 31.38 4.68
CA GLN A 327 -0.77 31.63 3.50
C GLN A 327 0.48 32.46 3.85
N ARG A 328 0.35 33.48 4.71
CA ARG A 328 1.51 34.27 5.16
C ARG A 328 2.52 33.40 5.90
N ASN A 329 2.06 32.50 6.77
CA ASN A 329 2.94 31.63 7.54
C ASN A 329 3.57 30.53 6.66
N LEU A 330 2.83 29.94 5.72
CA LEU A 330 3.37 28.99 4.75
C LEU A 330 4.49 29.64 3.91
N ASN A 331 4.24 30.82 3.35
CA ASN A 331 5.25 31.56 2.59
C ASN A 331 6.49 31.86 3.44
N ARG A 332 6.31 32.23 4.72
CA ARG A 332 7.42 32.47 5.65
C ARG A 332 8.21 31.19 5.93
N MET A 333 7.54 30.08 6.26
CA MET A 333 8.17 28.79 6.54
C MET A 333 8.94 28.27 5.32
N GLU A 334 8.40 28.50 4.11
CA GLU A 334 9.06 28.16 2.85
C GLU A 334 10.31 29.03 2.62
N ALA A 335 10.21 30.35 2.82
CA ALA A 335 11.33 31.28 2.66
C ALA A 335 12.51 31.00 3.61
N VAL A 336 12.23 30.53 4.83
CA VAL A 336 13.27 30.13 5.79
C VAL A 336 13.67 28.65 5.68
N GLY A 337 13.17 27.93 4.67
CA GLY A 337 13.58 26.57 4.34
C GLY A 337 13.05 25.47 5.27
N LEU A 338 12.03 25.73 6.09
CA LEU A 338 11.39 24.71 6.93
C LEU A 338 10.51 23.77 6.12
N ILE A 339 9.87 24.28 5.07
CA ILE A 339 9.01 23.50 4.18
C ILE A 339 9.45 23.71 2.73
N ARG A 340 9.05 22.80 1.86
CA ARG A 340 9.22 22.95 0.41
C ARG A 340 7.92 22.64 -0.29
N GLU A 341 7.61 23.41 -1.33
CA GLU A 341 6.56 23.06 -2.27
C GLU A 341 6.93 21.78 -3.04
N VAL A 342 5.96 20.90 -3.22
CA VAL A 342 6.12 19.60 -3.88
C VAL A 342 5.26 19.47 -5.15
N THR A 343 4.31 20.37 -5.32
CA THR A 343 3.45 20.46 -6.52
C THR A 343 4.05 21.36 -7.58
N GLY A 344 3.92 20.97 -8.85
CA GLY A 344 4.09 21.86 -10.01
C GLY A 344 2.84 22.71 -10.28
N GLN A 345 2.52 22.98 -11.56
CA GLN A 345 1.37 23.79 -12.03
C GLN A 345 -0.04 23.18 -11.75
N GLY A 346 -0.25 22.55 -10.60
CA GLY A 346 -1.56 22.06 -10.16
C GLY A 346 -2.46 23.17 -9.62
N ARG A 347 -3.77 22.88 -9.47
CA ARG A 347 -4.77 23.83 -8.92
C ARG A 347 -4.50 24.25 -7.47
N PHE A 348 -3.79 23.42 -6.70
CA PHE A 348 -3.43 23.71 -5.31
C PHE A 348 -1.95 23.47 -5.09
N ARG A 349 -1.29 24.45 -4.44
CA ARG A 349 0.07 24.29 -3.94
C ARG A 349 0.06 23.36 -2.71
N MET A 350 0.98 22.41 -2.67
CA MET A 350 1.21 21.49 -1.56
C MET A 350 2.62 21.65 -1.04
N TRP A 351 2.77 21.63 0.27
CA TRP A 351 4.05 21.69 0.94
C TRP A 351 4.31 20.42 1.74
N THR A 352 5.58 20.07 1.87
CA THR A 352 6.06 19.06 2.82
C THR A 352 7.14 19.67 3.72
N ALA A 353 7.29 19.11 4.92
CA ALA A 353 8.41 19.41 5.80
C ALA A 353 9.73 19.06 5.10
N ARG A 354 10.77 19.88 5.27
CA ARG A 354 12.13 19.53 4.88
C ARG A 354 12.77 18.65 5.96
N VAL A 355 12.27 17.42 6.05
CA VAL A 355 12.89 16.32 6.81
C VAL A 355 14.15 15.84 6.13
#